data_AF-A0A820N2T0-F1
#
_entry.id   AF-A0A820N2T0-F1
#
_cell.length_a   1.000
_cell.length_b   1.000
_cell.length_c   1.000
_cell.angle_alpha   90.00
_cell.angle_beta   90.00
_cell.angle_gamma   90.00
#
_symmetry.space_group_name_H-M   'P 1'
#
loop_
_entity.id
_entity.type
_entity.pdbx_description
1 polymer ?
#
loop_
_entity_poly.entity_id
_entity_poly.type
_entity_poly.pdbx_seq_one_letter_code
_entity_poly.pdbx_strand_id
1 'polypeptide(L)'
;GLKSLGLLNYIRIWHDNSGEGSSASWYLKYIIVRDLQTLDKFYFISQQWFAVEKDDGRIERTLPTASEVEKQDFSYVLSKKAYHSVSDGHLWFSIFSRPPSNKFTRVQRCTCCFVLFFTSMLINIMYYDLSNEANASSETHSGALSIGPFYIAPQQ
;
A
#
# COMPACT_ATOMS: atom_id res chain seq x y z
N GLY A 1 24.96 26.04 9.59
CA GLY A 1 23.78 25.17 9.41
C GLY A 1 23.48 25.03 7.93
N LEU A 2 22.87 23.93 7.51
CA LEU A 2 22.38 23.74 6.14
C LEU A 2 21.32 24.82 5.83
N LYS A 3 21.37 25.40 4.62
CA LYS A 3 20.43 26.44 4.17
C LYS A 3 19.29 25.80 3.38
N SER A 4 18.09 26.37 3.49
CA SER A 4 16.94 25.99 2.65
C SER A 4 17.25 26.23 1.17
N LEU A 5 16.69 25.38 0.31
CA LEU A 5 16.79 25.47 -1.14
C LEU A 5 15.99 26.64 -1.72
N GLY A 6 15.01 27.15 -0.96
CA GLY A 6 14.07 28.16 -1.43
C GLY A 6 13.13 27.62 -2.52
N LEU A 7 12.57 28.53 -3.31
CA LEU A 7 11.70 28.20 -4.44
C LEU A 7 12.54 27.60 -5.59
N LEU A 8 12.28 26.33 -5.89
CA LEU A 8 12.82 25.68 -7.08
C LEU A 8 11.93 25.97 -8.29
N ASN A 9 12.55 26.33 -9.41
CA ASN A 9 11.86 26.60 -10.68
C ASN A 9 12.13 25.51 -11.72
N TYR A 10 13.36 24.99 -11.77
CA TYR A 10 13.79 24.00 -12.74
C TYR A 10 14.82 23.04 -12.13
N ILE A 11 14.89 21.83 -12.67
CA ILE A 11 15.98 20.88 -12.44
C ILE A 11 16.56 20.44 -13.78
N ARG A 12 17.88 20.35 -13.88
CA ARG A 12 18.57 19.74 -15.02
C ARG A 12 19.05 18.36 -14.61
N ILE A 13 18.68 17.34 -15.36
CA ILE A 13 19.06 15.94 -15.13
C ILE A 13 19.65 15.34 -16.40
N TRP A 14 20.71 14.56 -16.23
CA TRP A 14 21.38 13.82 -17.29
C TRP A 14 22.05 12.55 -16.73
N HIS A 15 22.41 11.63 -17.62
CA HIS A 15 23.26 10.49 -17.32
C HIS A 15 24.36 10.36 -18.38
N ASP A 16 25.45 9.66 -18.05
CA ASP A 16 26.64 9.50 -18.89
C ASP A 16 26.48 8.42 -19.97
N ASN A 17 25.29 7.82 -20.09
CA ASN A 17 24.99 6.70 -20.98
C ASN A 17 25.93 5.50 -20.78
N SER A 18 26.48 5.32 -19.57
CA SER A 18 27.26 4.14 -19.23
C SER A 18 26.38 2.88 -19.15
N GLY A 19 26.96 1.72 -19.48
CA GLY A 19 26.27 0.44 -19.58
C GLY A 19 26.11 -0.07 -21.01
N GLU A 20 25.80 -1.36 -21.18
CA GLU A 20 25.62 -1.98 -22.49
C GLU A 20 24.14 -2.13 -22.85
N GLY A 21 23.81 -1.80 -24.11
CA GLY A 21 22.48 -1.96 -24.69
C GLY A 21 21.40 -1.26 -23.86
N SER A 22 20.33 -2.00 -23.55
CA SER A 22 19.18 -1.47 -22.79
C SER A 22 19.50 -1.07 -21.35
N SER A 23 20.66 -1.45 -20.81
CA SER A 23 21.05 -1.13 -19.42
C SER A 23 21.48 0.33 -19.24
N ALA A 24 21.85 1.02 -20.32
CA ALA A 24 22.15 2.45 -20.32
C ALA A 24 20.89 3.34 -20.38
N SER A 25 19.72 2.72 -20.62
CA SER A 25 18.47 3.34 -21.01
C SER A 25 17.57 3.66 -19.80
N TRP A 26 17.27 4.93 -19.52
CA TRP A 26 16.47 5.30 -18.33
C TRP A 26 15.09 5.82 -18.70
N TYR A 27 14.02 5.20 -18.19
CA TYR A 27 12.69 5.82 -18.25
C TYR A 27 12.45 6.66 -17.00
N LEU A 28 12.53 7.98 -17.14
CA LEU A 28 12.31 8.90 -16.02
C LEU A 28 10.84 9.27 -15.92
N LYS A 29 10.14 8.73 -14.93
CA LYS A 29 8.74 9.10 -14.69
C LYS A 29 8.61 10.49 -14.06
N TYR A 30 9.30 10.71 -12.94
CA TYR A 30 9.26 11.97 -12.18
C TYR A 30 10.42 12.04 -11.17
N ILE A 31 10.69 13.24 -10.66
CA ILE A 31 11.63 13.54 -9.56
C ILE A 31 10.87 14.25 -8.45
N ILE A 32 11.16 13.90 -7.19
CA ILE A 32 10.66 14.62 -6.01
C ILE A 32 11.86 15.14 -5.23
N VAL A 33 11.97 16.46 -5.10
CA VAL A 33 12.97 17.12 -4.25
C VAL A 33 12.28 17.54 -2.96
N ARG A 34 12.85 17.15 -1.81
CA ARG A 34 12.37 17.55 -0.50
C ARG A 34 13.40 18.45 0.18
N ASP A 35 13.02 19.67 0.50
CA ASP A 35 13.82 20.53 1.37
C ASP A 35 13.73 19.98 2.80
N LEU A 36 14.86 19.66 3.43
CA LEU A 36 14.87 19.11 4.79
C LEU A 36 14.74 20.19 5.87
N GLN A 37 14.97 21.45 5.53
CA GLN A 37 14.82 22.59 6.45
C GLN A 37 13.35 23.02 6.55
N THR A 38 12.64 23.11 5.42
CA THR A 38 11.22 23.55 5.39
C THR A 38 10.23 22.38 5.28
N LEU A 39 10.71 21.18 4.91
CA LEU A 39 9.90 19.98 4.60
C LEU A 39 9.07 20.08 3.31
N ASP A 40 9.23 21.17 2.54
CA ASP A 40 8.55 21.38 1.27
C ASP A 40 8.97 20.34 0.23
N LYS A 41 8.03 20.00 -0.65
CA LYS A 41 8.24 19.06 -1.77
C LYS A 41 8.05 19.77 -3.10
N PHE A 42 9.03 19.63 -3.98
CA PHE A 42 8.98 20.08 -5.35
C PHE A 42 8.94 18.86 -6.27
N TYR A 43 8.00 18.87 -7.22
CA TYR A 43 7.78 17.76 -8.15
C TYR A 43 8.25 18.19 -9.53
N PHE A 44 8.91 17.29 -10.25
CA PHE A 44 9.34 17.49 -11.63
C PHE A 44 8.88 16.29 -12.44
N ILE A 45 7.97 16.48 -13.38
CA ILE A 45 7.35 15.41 -14.16
C ILE A 45 8.07 15.30 -15.51
N SER A 46 8.35 14.07 -15.97
CA SER A 46 8.99 13.86 -17.28
C SER A 46 8.23 12.83 -18.12
N GLN A 47 8.10 11.59 -17.65
CA GLN A 47 7.42 10.49 -18.36
C GLN A 47 8.02 10.21 -19.75
N GLN A 48 9.35 10.23 -19.86
CA GLN A 48 10.07 10.08 -21.12
C GLN A 48 11.34 9.22 -20.94
N TRP A 49 11.80 8.62 -22.04
CA TRP A 49 13.10 7.94 -22.08
C TRP A 49 14.26 8.92 -22.18
N PHE A 50 15.27 8.68 -21.36
CA PHE A 50 16.60 9.27 -21.40
C PHE A 50 17.54 8.19 -21.91
N ALA A 51 17.71 8.16 -23.23
CA ALA A 51 18.41 7.11 -23.94
C ALA A 51 18.73 7.59 -25.36
N VAL A 52 19.89 7.22 -25.89
CA VAL A 52 20.29 7.59 -27.27
C VAL A 52 19.52 6.79 -28.32
N GLU A 53 19.02 5.62 -27.95
CA GLU A 53 18.36 4.65 -28.82
C GLU A 53 16.82 4.63 -28.68
N LYS A 54 16.23 5.46 -27.80
CA LYS A 54 14.77 5.54 -27.59
C LYS A 54 14.26 6.99 -27.63
N ASP A 55 12.96 7.14 -27.85
CA ASP A 55 12.24 8.41 -27.96
C ASP A 55 12.96 9.42 -28.88
N ASP A 56 13.45 10.52 -28.33
CA ASP A 56 14.11 11.63 -29.04
C ASP A 56 15.64 11.53 -29.03
N GLY A 57 16.20 10.43 -28.52
CA GLY A 57 17.64 10.20 -28.44
C GLY A 57 18.37 11.06 -27.41
N ARG A 58 17.66 11.77 -26.51
CA ARG A 58 18.26 12.69 -25.55
C ARG A 58 18.49 12.04 -24.19
N ILE A 59 19.70 12.22 -23.65
CA ILE A 59 20.12 11.75 -22.32
C ILE A 59 20.12 12.86 -21.26
N GLU A 60 19.72 14.07 -21.63
CA GLU A 60 19.69 15.24 -20.77
C GLU A 60 18.39 16.04 -21.00
N ARG A 61 17.77 16.51 -19.90
CA ARG A 61 16.64 17.44 -19.95
C ARG A 61 16.65 18.43 -18.79
N THR A 62 16.05 19.59 -19.03
CA THR A 62 15.69 20.55 -17.99
C THR A 62 14.18 20.51 -17.80
N LEU A 63 13.72 20.22 -16.58
CA LEU A 63 12.32 20.06 -16.23
C LEU A 63 11.89 21.23 -15.32
N PRO A 64 10.75 21.90 -15.62
CA PRO A 64 10.18 22.87 -14.70
C PRO A 64 9.61 22.19 -13.47
N THR A 65 9.54 22.93 -12.36
CA THR A 65 8.76 22.52 -11.20
C THR A 65 7.28 22.46 -11.60
N ALA A 66 6.65 21.34 -11.30
CA ALA A 66 5.24 21.09 -11.59
C ALA A 66 4.36 22.16 -10.93
N SER A 67 3.40 22.64 -11.70
CA SER A 67 2.33 23.51 -11.22
C SER A 67 1.43 22.79 -10.22
N GLU A 68 0.61 23.53 -9.48
CA GLU A 68 -0.29 22.92 -8.50
C GLU A 68 -1.33 21.99 -9.14
N VAL A 69 -1.78 22.31 -10.35
CA VAL A 69 -2.70 21.45 -11.14
C VAL A 69 -2.01 20.14 -11.49
N GLU A 70 -0.79 20.20 -12.06
CA GLU A 70 -0.02 19.01 -12.42
C GLU A 70 0.33 18.16 -11.19
N LYS A 71 0.61 18.78 -10.03
CA LYS A 71 0.84 18.06 -8.77
C LYS A 71 -0.40 17.30 -8.33
N GLN A 72 -1.59 17.89 -8.44
CA GLN A 72 -2.85 17.23 -8.07
C GLN A 72 -3.14 16.04 -8.98
N ASP A 73 -3.04 16.24 -10.30
CA ASP A 73 -3.21 15.17 -11.28
C ASP A 73 -2.18 14.05 -11.09
N PHE A 74 -0.92 14.42 -10.89
CA PHE A 74 0.15 13.46 -10.64
C PHE A 74 -0.04 12.72 -9.31
N SER A 75 -0.46 13.41 -8.24
CA SER A 75 -0.75 12.79 -6.94
C SER A 75 -1.90 11.79 -7.05
N TYR A 76 -2.93 12.13 -7.82
CA TYR A 76 -4.04 11.23 -8.13
C TYR A 76 -3.56 10.01 -8.92
N VAL A 77 -2.81 10.21 -10.01
CA VAL A 77 -2.24 9.12 -10.83
C VAL A 77 -1.26 8.26 -10.02
N LEU A 78 -0.43 8.86 -9.17
CA LEU A 78 0.51 8.16 -8.30
C LEU A 78 -0.23 7.33 -7.25
N SER A 79 -1.24 7.90 -6.61
CA SER A 79 -2.07 7.19 -5.61
C SER A 79 -2.82 6.04 -6.26
N LYS A 80 -3.37 6.24 -7.45
CA LYS A 80 -4.03 5.19 -8.24
C LYS A 80 -3.06 4.09 -8.65
N LYS A 81 -1.86 4.44 -9.13
CA LYS A 81 -0.83 3.46 -9.52
C LYS A 81 -0.25 2.73 -8.31
N ALA A 82 -0.08 3.43 -7.18
CA ALA A 82 0.35 2.82 -5.92
C ALA A 82 -0.72 1.88 -5.38
N TYR A 83 -1.99 2.28 -5.42
CA TYR A 83 -3.12 1.42 -5.06
C TYR A 83 -3.17 0.17 -5.93
N HIS A 84 -3.11 0.33 -7.25
CA HIS A 84 -3.13 -0.80 -8.18
C HIS A 84 -1.93 -1.72 -7.97
N SER A 85 -0.72 -1.18 -7.84
CA SER A 85 0.49 -1.98 -7.60
C SER A 85 0.50 -2.71 -6.27
N VAL A 86 -0.19 -2.20 -5.24
CA VAL A 86 -0.35 -2.89 -3.95
C VAL A 86 -1.50 -3.90 -4.01
N SER A 87 -2.59 -3.57 -4.71
CA SER A 87 -3.75 -4.43 -4.92
C SER A 87 -3.40 -5.68 -5.73
N ASP A 88 -2.59 -5.53 -6.79
CA ASP A 88 -2.15 -6.64 -7.63
C ASP A 88 -1.20 -7.60 -6.89
N GLY A 89 -0.69 -7.16 -5.73
CA GLY A 89 0.48 -7.75 -5.08
C GLY A 89 0.20 -8.88 -4.09
N HIS A 90 -1.02 -9.08 -3.55
CA HIS A 90 -1.46 -10.29 -2.80
C HIS A 90 -2.77 -9.97 -2.04
N LEU A 91 -3.75 -10.88 -2.08
CA LEU A 91 -5.11 -10.68 -1.55
C LEU A 91 -5.18 -10.17 -0.08
N TRP A 92 -4.22 -10.56 0.76
CA TRP A 92 -4.12 -10.18 2.17
C TRP A 92 -3.41 -8.83 2.43
N PHE A 93 -2.70 -8.29 1.44
CA PHE A 93 -1.99 -7.02 1.57
C PHE A 93 -2.91 -5.80 1.36
N SER A 94 -4.11 -6.03 0.78
CA SER A 94 -5.11 -4.98 0.51
C SER A 94 -5.55 -4.20 1.77
N ILE A 95 -5.55 -4.83 2.96
CA ILE A 95 -5.94 -4.21 4.24
C ILE A 95 -4.87 -3.24 4.78
N PHE A 96 -3.63 -3.32 4.28
CA PHE A 96 -2.47 -2.56 4.78
C PHE A 96 -2.06 -1.38 3.89
N SER A 97 -2.81 -1.10 2.83
CA SER A 97 -2.45 -0.12 1.80
C SER A 97 -2.65 1.32 2.28
N ARG A 98 -1.64 1.96 2.89
CA ARG A 98 -1.63 3.42 3.09
C ARG A 98 -0.70 4.12 2.07
N PRO A 99 -1.15 5.18 1.36
CA PRO A 99 -0.36 5.92 0.38
C PRO A 99 0.90 6.58 0.99
N PRO A 100 1.91 6.93 0.17
CA PRO A 100 3.22 7.40 0.64
C PRO A 100 3.17 8.87 1.08
N SER A 101 2.58 9.16 2.24
CA SER A 101 2.74 10.46 2.89
C SER A 101 2.47 10.48 4.41
N ASN A 102 2.85 9.46 5.19
CA ASN A 102 3.07 9.67 6.65
C ASN A 102 3.88 8.57 7.38
N LYS A 103 4.47 8.93 8.54
CA LYS A 103 5.45 8.15 9.34
C LYS A 103 4.87 7.19 10.42
N PHE A 104 3.88 6.34 10.12
CA PHE A 104 3.25 5.37 11.06
C PHE A 104 3.10 4.00 10.34
N THR A 105 3.38 2.78 10.84
CA THR A 105 3.78 2.22 12.16
C THR A 105 4.47 0.84 12.06
N ARG A 106 5.31 0.51 13.05
CA ARG A 106 5.72 -0.89 13.34
C ARG A 106 4.73 -1.60 14.28
N VAL A 107 4.00 -0.86 15.10
CA VAL A 107 3.15 -1.39 16.19
C VAL A 107 1.78 -1.89 15.71
N GLN A 108 1.20 -1.33 14.64
CA GLN A 108 -0.12 -1.78 14.15
C GLN A 108 -0.07 -3.13 13.42
N ARG A 109 1.14 -3.55 13.01
CA ARG A 109 1.36 -4.88 12.42
C ARG A 109 1.26 -5.98 13.46
N CYS A 110 1.68 -5.72 14.71
CA CYS A 110 1.53 -6.65 15.82
C CYS A 110 0.06 -6.89 16.16
N THR A 111 -0.77 -5.84 16.21
CA THR A 111 -2.19 -5.97 16.56
C THR A 111 -2.96 -6.88 15.59
N CYS A 112 -2.72 -6.76 14.28
CA CYS A 112 -3.38 -7.62 13.29
C CYS A 112 -2.98 -9.09 13.44
N CYS A 113 -1.68 -9.38 13.64
CA CYS A 113 -1.20 -10.74 13.89
C CYS A 113 -1.87 -11.35 15.13
N PHE A 114 -1.99 -10.58 16.21
CA PHE A 114 -2.71 -11.04 17.41
C PHE A 114 -4.19 -11.29 17.13
N VAL A 115 -4.88 -10.39 16.45
CA VAL A 115 -6.31 -10.56 16.12
C VAL A 115 -6.54 -11.82 15.28
N LEU A 116 -5.76 -12.04 14.21
CA LEU A 116 -5.90 -13.26 13.38
C LEU A 116 -5.61 -14.54 14.16
N PHE A 117 -4.59 -14.53 15.02
CA PHE A 117 -4.26 -15.65 15.90
C PHE A 117 -5.38 -15.94 16.90
N PHE A 118 -5.88 -14.92 17.61
CA PHE A 118 -6.96 -15.08 18.59
C PHE A 118 -8.28 -15.46 17.92
N THR A 119 -8.59 -14.95 16.73
CA THR A 119 -9.83 -15.30 16.02
C THR A 119 -9.78 -16.75 15.53
N SER A 120 -8.64 -17.22 15.01
CA SER A 120 -8.45 -18.63 14.65
C SER A 120 -8.57 -19.54 15.88
N MET A 121 -8.00 -19.14 17.02
CA MET A 121 -8.09 -19.89 18.26
C MET A 121 -9.53 -19.94 18.81
N LEU A 122 -10.27 -18.82 18.76
CA LEU A 122 -11.68 -18.75 19.17
C LEU A 122 -12.59 -19.61 18.27
N ILE A 123 -12.38 -19.59 16.96
CA ILE A 123 -13.13 -20.44 16.02
C ILE A 123 -12.86 -21.91 16.32
N ASN A 124 -11.60 -22.29 16.56
CA ASN A 124 -11.26 -23.65 16.95
C ASN A 124 -11.96 -24.06 18.25
N ILE A 125 -11.93 -23.21 19.30
CA ILE A 125 -12.62 -23.49 20.57
C ILE A 125 -14.12 -23.66 20.37
N MET A 126 -14.78 -22.70 19.71
CA MET A 126 -16.23 -22.72 19.48
C MET A 126 -16.65 -23.96 18.67
N TYR A 127 -15.84 -24.35 17.69
CA TYR A 127 -16.09 -25.56 16.89
C TYR A 127 -15.98 -26.83 17.75
N TYR A 128 -14.94 -26.94 18.60
CA TYR A 128 -14.77 -28.12 19.46
C TYR A 128 -15.87 -28.21 20.53
N ASP A 129 -16.28 -27.09 21.11
CA ASP A 129 -17.33 -27.05 22.14
C ASP A 129 -18.70 -27.46 21.55
N LEU A 130 -19.07 -26.90 20.39
CA LEU A 130 -20.26 -27.31 19.65
C LEU A 130 -20.20 -28.79 19.23
N SER A 131 -19.03 -29.28 18.82
CA SER A 131 -18.87 -30.69 18.45
C SER A 131 -19.02 -31.63 19.64
N ASN A 132 -18.50 -31.26 20.81
CA ASN A 132 -18.65 -32.03 22.04
C ASN A 132 -20.11 -32.02 22.53
N GLU A 133 -20.78 -30.87 22.47
CA GLU A 133 -22.18 -30.75 22.87
C GLU A 133 -23.12 -31.48 21.90
N ALA A 134 -22.84 -31.45 20.59
CA ALA A 134 -23.54 -32.26 19.57
C ALA A 134 -23.34 -33.77 19.78
N ASN A 135 -22.12 -34.20 20.17
CA ASN A 135 -21.84 -35.59 20.49
C ASN A 135 -22.51 -36.04 21.81
N ALA A 136 -22.56 -35.17 22.82
CA ALA A 136 -23.20 -35.46 24.11
C ALA A 136 -24.75 -35.43 24.03
N SER A 137 -25.32 -34.53 23.22
CA SER A 137 -26.77 -34.44 22.98
C SER A 137 -27.29 -35.54 22.05
N SER A 138 -26.44 -36.14 21.21
CA SER A 138 -26.80 -37.34 20.43
C SER A 138 -27.01 -38.58 21.30
N GLU A 139 -26.51 -38.60 22.54
CA GLU A 139 -26.75 -39.67 23.52
C GLU A 139 -27.92 -39.38 24.49
N THR A 140 -28.48 -38.16 24.53
CA THR A 140 -29.56 -37.81 25.48
C THR A 140 -30.78 -37.21 24.77
N HIS A 141 -31.72 -38.08 24.41
CA HIS A 141 -33.16 -37.84 24.50
C HIS A 141 -33.74 -36.43 24.17
N SER A 142 -34.37 -36.37 22.99
CA SER A 142 -35.71 -35.80 22.75
C SER A 142 -36.00 -34.32 23.10
N GLY A 143 -35.89 -33.43 22.11
CA GLY A 143 -36.93 -32.42 21.88
C GLY A 143 -36.63 -30.93 22.13
N ALA A 144 -35.38 -30.51 22.35
CA ALA A 144 -35.04 -29.08 22.47
C ALA A 144 -33.79 -28.72 21.66
N LEU A 145 -33.89 -27.68 20.82
CA LEU A 145 -32.77 -27.12 20.05
C LEU A 145 -32.21 -25.92 20.82
N SER A 146 -30.95 -26.01 21.28
CA SER A 146 -30.21 -24.90 21.86
C SER A 146 -29.21 -24.37 20.83
N ILE A 147 -29.27 -23.08 20.53
CA ILE A 147 -28.24 -22.38 19.74
C ILE A 147 -27.69 -21.26 20.64
N GLY A 148 -26.63 -21.58 21.38
CA GLY A 148 -26.02 -20.66 22.34
C GLY A 148 -26.96 -20.30 23.51
N PRO A 149 -26.93 -19.06 24.05
CA PRO A 149 -27.67 -18.70 25.27
C PRO A 149 -29.20 -18.64 25.10
N PHE A 150 -29.73 -19.04 23.95
CA PHE A 150 -31.15 -19.04 23.64
C PHE A 150 -31.63 -20.48 23.42
N TYR A 151 -32.64 -20.91 24.18
CA TYR A 151 -33.29 -22.21 24.03
C TYR A 151 -34.72 -22.04 23.53
N ILE A 152 -35.13 -22.87 22.56
CA ILE A 152 -36.52 -22.98 22.11
C ILE A 152 -37.03 -24.36 22.54
N ALA A 153 -37.98 -24.37 23.48
CA ALA A 153 -38.70 -25.56 23.89
C ALA A 153 -40.09 -25.58 23.23
N PRO A 154 -40.54 -26.70 22.64
CA PRO A 154 -41.93 -26.85 22.25
C PRO A 154 -42.78 -26.91 23.52
N GLN A 155 -43.70 -25.96 23.66
CA GLN A 155 -44.61 -25.90 24.79
C GLN A 155 -45.83 -26.77 24.51
N GLN A 156 -45.94 -27.92 25.20
CA GLN A 156 -47.21 -28.60 25.47
C GLN A 156 -47.07 -29.61 26.61
#